data_AF-A0A250IEH2-F1
#
_entry.id   AF-A0A250IEH2-F1
#
_cell.length_a   1.000
_cell.length_b   1.000
_cell.length_c   1.000
_cell.angle_alpha   90.00
_cell.angle_beta   90.00
_cell.angle_gamma   90.00
#
_symmetry.space_group_name_H-M   'P 1'
#
loop_
_entity.id
_entity.type
_entity.pdbx_description
1 polymer ?
#
loop_
_entity_poly.entity_id
_entity_poly.type
_entity_poly.pdbx_seq_one_letter_code
_entity_poly.pdbx_strand_id
1 'polypeptide(L)'
;MLVLPLAVLLSATPPSLEGWSRRACPPPKQTPESNVELKVMEEQHAECLRKAMERALGKALLTLKKSRPAAVQQAVALQADYDRWVVEACSTLEEANWVDLTSGERSMGTGYGFTMSECRQRQYSWRGFYADIWARGHWSALDAVFRAQGGPAETTRQSLLDYRDRARRSAARAPAQAAVRASALPQRKLSREDWKTYLERLDRAIAGPEGLARRQCALLPTAPEDCTQRLADSLVAQLDFPEALRASSRHPPARSEP
;
A
#
# COMPACT_ATOMS: atom_id res chain seq x y z
N MET A 1 -15.25 52.90 17.20
CA MET A 1 -14.42 51.79 17.71
C MET A 1 -14.79 50.54 16.93
N LEU A 2 -14.01 50.19 15.90
CA LEU A 2 -14.17 48.94 15.14
C LEU A 2 -13.07 47.98 15.62
N VAL A 3 -13.47 46.96 16.37
CA VAL A 3 -12.59 45.84 16.74
C VAL A 3 -12.84 44.74 15.70
N LEU A 4 -11.84 44.48 14.87
CA LEU A 4 -11.84 43.40 13.87
C LEU A 4 -12.00 42.02 14.53
N PRO A 5 -12.84 41.11 13.99
CA PRO A 5 -12.78 39.71 14.36
C PRO A 5 -11.68 39.02 13.54
N LEU A 6 -10.43 39.18 13.98
CA LEU A 6 -9.24 38.53 13.38
C LEU A 6 -8.97 37.14 13.98
N ALA A 7 -9.95 36.52 14.66
CA ALA A 7 -9.77 35.33 15.46
C ALA A 7 -10.22 34.00 14.78
N VAL A 8 -10.77 34.03 13.57
CA VAL A 8 -11.34 32.80 12.93
C VAL A 8 -10.36 32.07 12.00
N LEU A 9 -9.15 32.61 11.77
CA LEU A 9 -8.17 32.00 10.85
C LEU A 9 -7.15 31.05 11.48
N LEU A 10 -7.19 30.82 12.81
CA LEU A 10 -6.15 30.06 13.53
C LEU A 10 -6.58 28.67 14.02
N SER A 11 -7.80 28.21 13.72
CA SER A 11 -8.28 26.86 14.07
C SER A 11 -8.49 25.98 12.82
N ALA A 12 -7.64 26.11 11.81
CA ALA A 12 -7.60 25.12 10.74
C ALA A 12 -7.01 23.83 11.31
N THR A 13 -7.86 22.84 11.61
CA THR A 13 -7.43 21.48 11.94
C THR A 13 -6.36 21.04 10.94
N PRO A 14 -5.23 20.47 11.41
CA PRO A 14 -4.16 20.05 10.54
C PRO A 14 -4.72 19.08 9.48
N PRO A 15 -4.23 19.16 8.23
CA PRO A 15 -4.74 18.32 7.16
C PRO A 15 -4.49 16.86 7.54
N SER A 16 -5.56 16.05 7.55
CA SER A 16 -5.47 14.60 7.78
C SER A 16 -5.39 13.85 6.46
N LEU A 17 -4.77 12.66 6.49
CA LEU A 17 -4.72 11.72 5.37
C LEU A 17 -6.12 11.37 4.87
N GLU A 18 -7.01 10.99 5.79
CA GLU A 18 -8.41 10.67 5.48
C GLU A 18 -9.14 11.89 4.88
N GLY A 19 -8.96 13.07 5.48
CA GLY A 19 -9.55 14.29 4.96
C GLY A 19 -9.03 14.65 3.55
N TRP A 20 -7.77 14.37 3.25
CA TRP A 20 -7.23 14.52 1.90
C TRP A 20 -7.91 13.57 0.93
N SER A 21 -7.98 12.27 1.26
CA SER A 21 -8.58 11.25 0.38
C SER A 21 -10.03 11.57 0.04
N ARG A 22 -10.86 11.88 1.04
CA ARG A 22 -12.28 12.22 0.87
C ARG A 22 -12.51 13.49 0.05
N ARG A 23 -11.61 14.48 0.15
CA ARG A 23 -11.69 15.70 -0.69
C ARG A 23 -11.21 15.46 -2.12
N ALA A 24 -10.14 14.68 -2.27
CA ALA A 24 -9.54 14.38 -3.55
C ALA A 24 -10.42 13.47 -4.41
N CYS A 25 -11.02 12.47 -3.76
CA CYS A 25 -11.91 11.48 -4.32
C CYS A 25 -13.00 11.17 -3.29
N PRO A 26 -14.17 11.82 -3.38
CA PRO A 26 -15.28 11.51 -2.49
C PRO A 26 -15.71 10.04 -2.62
N PRO A 27 -16.15 9.41 -1.52
CA PRO A 27 -16.68 8.05 -1.59
C PRO A 27 -17.92 8.03 -2.51
N PRO A 28 -18.16 6.92 -3.22
CA PRO A 28 -19.34 6.79 -4.05
C PRO A 28 -20.61 6.89 -3.20
N LYS A 29 -21.64 7.56 -3.74
CA LYS A 29 -22.93 7.74 -3.05
C LYS A 29 -23.87 6.53 -3.22
N GLN A 30 -23.60 5.71 -4.22
CA GLN A 30 -24.41 4.52 -4.54
C GLN A 30 -23.97 3.38 -3.62
N THR A 31 -24.93 2.57 -3.17
CA THR A 31 -24.65 1.32 -2.48
C THR A 31 -24.58 0.21 -3.55
N PRO A 32 -23.53 -0.62 -3.58
CA PRO A 32 -23.42 -1.68 -4.58
C PRO A 32 -24.51 -2.74 -4.35
N GLU A 33 -25.10 -3.24 -5.43
CA GLU A 33 -26.12 -4.28 -5.39
C GLU A 33 -25.51 -5.69 -5.51
N SER A 34 -24.23 -5.78 -5.89
CA SER A 34 -23.52 -7.06 -6.03
C SER A 34 -22.03 -6.95 -5.68
N ASN A 35 -21.40 -8.10 -5.44
CA ASN A 35 -19.94 -8.18 -5.26
C ASN A 35 -19.17 -7.71 -6.49
N VAL A 36 -19.73 -7.87 -7.69
CA VAL A 36 -19.10 -7.40 -8.94
C VAL A 36 -19.09 -5.87 -8.96
N GLU A 37 -20.22 -5.24 -8.65
CA GLU A 37 -20.33 -3.79 -8.58
C GLU A 37 -19.43 -3.20 -7.49
N LEU A 38 -19.43 -3.81 -6.30
CA LEU A 38 -18.55 -3.39 -5.21
C LEU A 38 -17.08 -3.40 -5.68
N LYS A 39 -16.61 -4.46 -6.36
CA LYS A 39 -15.23 -4.48 -6.90
C LYS A 39 -14.95 -3.36 -7.88
N VAL A 40 -15.85 -3.16 -8.83
CA VAL A 40 -15.71 -2.10 -9.83
C VAL A 40 -15.64 -0.73 -9.14
N MET A 41 -16.46 -0.51 -8.11
CA MET A 41 -16.43 0.72 -7.32
C MET A 41 -15.10 0.89 -6.57
N GLU A 42 -14.57 -0.15 -5.94
CA GLU A 42 -13.28 -0.11 -5.25
C GLU A 42 -12.11 0.17 -6.22
N GLU A 43 -12.13 -0.43 -7.41
CA GLU A 43 -11.14 -0.19 -8.46
C GLU A 43 -11.23 1.24 -9.01
N GLN A 44 -12.44 1.73 -9.27
CA GLN A 44 -12.68 3.11 -9.72
C GLN A 44 -12.23 4.12 -8.67
N HIS A 45 -12.46 3.83 -7.38
CA HIS A 45 -12.01 4.69 -6.30
C HIS A 45 -10.48 4.72 -6.20
N ALA A 46 -9.82 3.56 -6.30
CA ALA A 46 -8.36 3.47 -6.37
C ALA A 46 -7.80 4.28 -7.56
N GLU A 47 -8.42 4.19 -8.73
CA GLU A 47 -8.03 4.93 -9.93
C GLU A 47 -8.25 6.44 -9.78
N CYS A 48 -9.35 6.87 -9.16
CA CYS A 48 -9.55 8.27 -8.81
C CYS A 48 -8.40 8.78 -7.94
N LEU A 49 -8.07 8.05 -6.86
CA LEU A 49 -7.02 8.43 -5.92
C LEU A 49 -5.65 8.46 -6.60
N ARG A 50 -5.37 7.53 -7.52
CA ARG A 50 -4.16 7.55 -8.36
C ARG A 50 -4.06 8.85 -9.16
N LYS A 51 -5.11 9.22 -9.90
CA LYS A 51 -5.15 10.49 -10.67
C LYS A 51 -5.04 11.72 -9.77
N ALA A 52 -5.61 11.69 -8.57
CA ALA A 52 -5.46 12.78 -7.61
C ALA A 52 -4.03 12.89 -7.06
N MET A 53 -3.41 11.76 -6.76
CA MET A 53 -2.01 11.64 -6.32
C MET A 53 -1.05 12.17 -7.38
N GLU A 54 -1.24 11.80 -8.66
CA GLU A 54 -0.45 12.34 -9.78
C GLU A 54 -0.55 13.86 -9.91
N ARG A 55 -1.77 14.41 -9.76
CA ARG A 55 -1.99 15.88 -9.76
C ARG A 55 -1.27 16.56 -8.60
N ALA A 56 -1.27 15.95 -7.41
CA ALA A 56 -0.54 16.47 -6.25
C ALA A 56 0.98 16.41 -6.46
N LEU A 57 1.50 15.32 -7.03
CA LEU A 57 2.90 15.19 -7.41
C LEU A 57 3.33 16.21 -8.45
N GLY A 58 2.49 16.49 -9.45
CA GLY A 58 2.76 17.53 -10.43
C GLY A 58 3.03 18.89 -9.77
N LYS A 59 2.27 19.25 -8.74
CA LYS A 59 2.51 20.49 -7.95
C LYS A 59 3.84 20.42 -7.21
N ALA A 60 4.14 19.31 -6.54
CA ALA A 60 5.40 19.13 -5.81
C ALA A 60 6.63 19.20 -6.75
N LEU A 61 6.54 18.57 -7.92
CA LEU A 61 7.58 18.59 -8.94
C LEU A 61 7.78 19.99 -9.54
N LEU A 62 6.73 20.79 -9.70
CA LEU A 62 6.85 22.18 -10.11
C LEU A 62 7.60 23.02 -9.07
N THR A 63 7.29 22.84 -7.79
CA THR A 63 8.04 23.48 -6.69
C THR A 63 9.50 23.04 -6.70
N LEU A 64 9.76 21.72 -6.83
CA LEU A 64 11.11 21.18 -6.91
C LEU A 64 11.88 21.70 -8.13
N LYS A 65 11.23 21.83 -9.30
CA LYS A 65 11.86 22.36 -10.51
C LYS A 65 12.34 23.79 -10.33
N LYS A 66 11.59 24.61 -9.58
CA LYS A 66 11.97 25.99 -9.25
C LYS A 66 13.15 26.05 -8.28
N SER A 67 13.17 25.20 -7.25
CA SER A 67 14.18 25.27 -6.19
C SER A 67 15.44 24.43 -6.44
N ARG A 68 15.30 23.25 -7.06
CA ARG A 68 16.36 22.24 -7.28
C ARG A 68 16.13 21.50 -8.61
N PRO A 69 16.34 22.15 -9.77
CA PRO A 69 16.01 21.57 -11.09
C PRO A 69 16.72 20.24 -11.37
N ALA A 70 17.98 20.07 -10.93
CA ALA A 70 18.74 18.83 -11.09
C ALA A 70 18.12 17.62 -10.33
N ALA A 71 17.30 17.86 -9.32
CA ALA A 71 16.65 16.80 -8.53
C ALA A 71 15.34 16.29 -9.17
N VAL A 72 14.80 16.96 -10.19
CA VAL A 72 13.51 16.61 -10.80
C VAL A 72 13.53 15.22 -11.42
N GLN A 73 14.59 14.87 -12.16
CA GLN A 73 14.71 13.54 -12.77
C GLN A 73 14.75 12.43 -11.70
N GLN A 74 15.43 12.67 -10.58
CA GLN A 74 15.48 11.72 -9.47
C GLN A 74 14.10 11.53 -8.82
N ALA A 75 13.33 12.61 -8.70
CA ALA A 75 11.96 12.57 -8.17
C ALA A 75 10.98 11.83 -9.11
N VAL A 76 11.09 12.03 -10.42
CA VAL A 76 10.30 11.28 -11.42
C VAL A 76 10.66 9.79 -11.40
N ALA A 77 11.95 9.46 -11.38
CA ALA A 77 12.40 8.08 -11.29
C ALA A 77 11.90 7.42 -9.99
N LEU A 78 11.96 8.14 -8.86
CA LEU A 78 11.43 7.67 -7.58
C LEU A 78 9.94 7.37 -7.65
N GLN A 79 9.15 8.19 -8.35
CA GLN A 79 7.73 7.91 -8.54
C GLN A 79 7.51 6.62 -9.34
N ALA A 80 8.27 6.40 -10.40
CA ALA A 80 8.18 5.16 -11.17
C ALA A 80 8.55 3.92 -10.34
N ASP A 81 9.54 4.03 -9.45
CA ASP A 81 9.88 2.96 -8.50
C ASP A 81 8.78 2.74 -7.47
N TYR A 82 8.16 3.82 -6.99
CA TYR A 82 7.01 3.75 -6.08
C TYR A 82 5.84 3.02 -6.72
N ASP A 83 5.47 3.36 -7.96
CA ASP A 83 4.34 2.75 -8.66
C ASP A 83 4.57 1.25 -8.88
N ARG A 84 5.80 0.85 -9.25
CA ARG A 84 6.16 -0.58 -9.34
C ARG A 84 6.05 -1.28 -8.00
N TRP A 85 6.56 -0.67 -6.93
CA TRP A 85 6.49 -1.25 -5.59
C TRP A 85 5.05 -1.40 -5.11
N VAL A 86 4.17 -0.42 -5.32
CA VAL A 86 2.75 -0.52 -4.94
C VAL A 86 2.05 -1.69 -5.63
N VAL A 87 2.33 -1.93 -6.91
CA VAL A 87 1.79 -3.08 -7.63
C VAL A 87 2.23 -4.40 -7.00
N GLU A 88 3.53 -4.55 -6.74
CA GLU A 88 4.09 -5.77 -6.13
C GLU A 88 3.58 -5.98 -4.71
N ALA A 89 3.58 -4.94 -3.89
CA ALA A 89 3.17 -4.98 -2.49
C ALA A 89 1.67 -5.29 -2.36
N CYS A 90 0.80 -4.57 -3.06
CA CYS A 90 -0.64 -4.84 -2.98
C CYS A 90 -1.02 -6.20 -3.58
N SER A 91 -0.31 -6.68 -4.60
CA SER A 91 -0.50 -8.05 -5.11
C SER A 91 -0.03 -9.11 -4.10
N THR A 92 1.04 -8.83 -3.35
CA THR A 92 1.52 -9.71 -2.28
C THR A 92 0.48 -9.85 -1.16
N LEU A 93 -0.15 -8.73 -0.79
CA LEU A 93 -1.21 -8.68 0.21
C LEU A 93 -2.43 -9.48 -0.22
N GLU A 94 -2.86 -9.27 -1.47
CA GLU A 94 -3.95 -10.05 -2.06
C GLU A 94 -3.62 -11.54 -2.01
N GLU A 95 -2.45 -11.96 -2.50
CA GLU A 95 -2.09 -13.37 -2.51
C GLU A 95 -1.96 -13.97 -1.11
N ALA A 96 -1.50 -13.20 -0.11
CA ALA A 96 -1.46 -13.66 1.27
C ALA A 96 -2.84 -13.99 1.84
N ASN A 97 -3.90 -13.40 1.30
CA ASN A 97 -5.29 -13.71 1.66
C ASN A 97 -5.78 -15.03 1.02
N TRP A 98 -5.13 -15.50 -0.04
CA TRP A 98 -5.59 -16.58 -0.90
C TRP A 98 -4.73 -17.84 -0.89
N VAL A 99 -3.54 -17.77 -0.29
CA VAL A 99 -2.62 -18.91 -0.16
C VAL A 99 -2.70 -19.47 1.25
N ASP A 100 -3.16 -20.72 1.37
CA ASP A 100 -3.07 -21.47 2.62
C ASP A 100 -1.65 -22.02 2.78
N LEU A 101 -0.90 -21.46 3.74
CA LEU A 101 0.47 -21.88 4.02
C LEU A 101 0.55 -23.31 4.58
N THR A 102 -0.53 -23.88 5.11
CA THR A 102 -0.54 -25.25 5.63
C THR A 102 -0.57 -26.27 4.50
N SER A 103 -1.56 -26.16 3.61
CA SER A 103 -1.76 -27.07 2.48
C SER A 103 -0.90 -26.73 1.26
N GLY A 104 -0.48 -25.47 1.13
CA GLY A 104 0.20 -24.93 -0.05
C GLY A 104 -0.73 -24.69 -1.24
N GLU A 105 -2.04 -24.62 -0.99
CA GLU A 105 -3.06 -24.40 -2.01
C GLU A 105 -3.38 -22.91 -2.16
N ARG A 106 -3.70 -22.51 -3.40
CA ARG A 106 -4.24 -21.19 -3.72
C ARG A 106 -5.72 -21.31 -4.06
N SER A 107 -6.58 -20.68 -3.27
CA SER A 107 -8.00 -20.52 -3.58
C SER A 107 -8.25 -19.09 -4.06
N MET A 108 -9.17 -18.87 -4.99
CA MET A 108 -9.60 -17.53 -5.37
C MET A 108 -11.12 -17.50 -5.35
N GLY A 109 -11.67 -16.80 -4.37
CA GLY A 109 -13.10 -16.62 -4.20
C GLY A 109 -13.61 -15.39 -4.95
N THR A 110 -14.92 -15.15 -4.84
CA THR A 110 -15.58 -13.96 -5.38
C THR A 110 -15.07 -12.66 -4.76
N GLY A 111 -14.27 -12.71 -3.68
CA GLY A 111 -13.60 -11.55 -3.10
C GLY A 111 -12.26 -11.16 -3.74
N TYR A 112 -11.72 -11.96 -4.68
CA TYR A 112 -10.39 -11.70 -5.24
C TYR A 112 -10.33 -10.32 -5.92
N GLY A 113 -9.34 -9.50 -5.56
CA GLY A 113 -9.12 -8.14 -6.02
C GLY A 113 -9.49 -7.06 -5.00
N PHE A 114 -10.27 -7.39 -3.96
CA PHE A 114 -10.66 -6.40 -2.94
C PHE A 114 -9.47 -5.91 -2.11
N THR A 115 -8.68 -6.82 -1.55
CA THR A 115 -7.53 -6.45 -0.71
C THR A 115 -6.50 -5.65 -1.51
N MET A 116 -6.29 -6.02 -2.77
CA MET A 116 -5.44 -5.27 -3.70
C MET A 116 -5.96 -3.83 -3.92
N SER A 117 -7.25 -3.65 -4.18
CA SER A 117 -7.86 -2.34 -4.41
C SER A 117 -7.79 -1.46 -3.16
N GLU A 118 -8.14 -1.98 -1.99
CA GLU A 118 -8.02 -1.25 -0.72
C GLU A 118 -6.57 -0.85 -0.41
N CYS A 119 -5.62 -1.77 -0.60
CA CYS A 119 -4.20 -1.47 -0.46
C CYS A 119 -3.78 -0.32 -1.38
N ARG A 120 -4.18 -0.36 -2.66
CA ARG A 120 -3.90 0.71 -3.62
C ARG A 120 -4.51 2.04 -3.18
N GLN A 121 -5.75 2.05 -2.68
CA GLN A 121 -6.39 3.27 -2.17
C GLN A 121 -5.61 3.88 -1.01
N ARG A 122 -5.16 3.06 -0.04
CA ARG A 122 -4.32 3.53 1.08
C ARG A 122 -2.99 4.11 0.59
N GLN A 123 -2.30 3.39 -0.30
CA GLN A 123 -1.01 3.81 -0.85
C GLN A 123 -1.13 5.10 -1.69
N TYR A 124 -2.13 5.21 -2.57
CA TYR A 124 -2.33 6.41 -3.37
C TYR A 124 -2.81 7.59 -2.53
N SER A 125 -3.64 7.35 -1.52
CA SER A 125 -4.04 8.38 -0.55
C SER A 125 -2.84 8.94 0.19
N TRP A 126 -1.99 8.05 0.72
CA TRP A 126 -0.79 8.44 1.44
C TRP A 126 0.18 9.24 0.57
N ARG A 127 0.49 8.73 -0.63
CA ARG A 127 1.41 9.38 -1.55
C ARG A 127 0.89 10.74 -2.02
N GLY A 128 -0.40 10.84 -2.30
CA GLY A 128 -1.03 12.08 -2.72
C GLY A 128 -1.08 13.13 -1.60
N PHE A 129 -1.41 12.71 -0.37
CA PHE A 129 -1.34 13.56 0.82
C PHE A 129 0.09 14.07 1.05
N TYR A 130 1.08 13.18 1.04
CA TYR A 130 2.49 13.53 1.17
C TYR A 130 2.93 14.55 0.09
N ALA A 131 2.54 14.32 -1.17
CA ALA A 131 2.87 15.22 -2.26
C ALA A 131 2.23 16.61 -2.11
N ASP A 132 1.00 16.70 -1.60
CA ASP A 132 0.34 17.98 -1.33
C ASP A 132 1.04 18.75 -0.20
N ILE A 133 1.48 18.06 0.86
CA ILE A 133 2.28 18.66 1.93
C ILE A 133 3.65 19.13 1.41
N TRP A 134 4.33 18.30 0.61
CA TRP A 134 5.59 18.66 -0.01
C TRP A 134 5.46 19.91 -0.88
N ALA A 135 4.44 19.98 -1.75
CA ALA A 135 4.21 21.12 -2.62
C ALA A 135 4.04 22.45 -1.86
N ARG A 136 3.44 22.39 -0.65
CA ARG A 136 3.25 23.54 0.24
C ARG A 136 4.45 23.85 1.13
N GLY A 137 5.40 22.91 1.27
CA GLY A 137 6.53 23.04 2.19
C GLY A 137 6.16 22.93 3.69
N HIS A 138 4.96 22.44 4.02
CA HIS A 138 4.45 22.38 5.39
C HIS A 138 4.83 21.07 6.10
N TRP A 139 6.13 20.77 6.19
CA TRP A 139 6.64 19.47 6.65
C TRP A 139 6.18 19.04 8.04
N SER A 140 5.97 19.99 8.96
CA SER A 140 5.45 19.71 10.30
C SER A 140 4.05 19.06 10.30
N ALA A 141 3.28 19.19 9.22
CA ALA A 141 2.01 18.50 9.07
C ALA A 141 2.18 16.98 8.94
N LEU A 142 3.36 16.48 8.54
CA LEU A 142 3.65 15.04 8.49
C LEU A 142 3.96 14.46 9.88
N ASP A 143 4.41 15.26 10.85
CA ASP A 143 4.84 14.75 12.16
C ASP A 143 3.72 14.03 12.90
N ALA A 144 2.50 14.59 12.85
CA ALA A 144 1.33 13.96 13.46
C ALA A 144 1.01 12.61 12.81
N VAL A 145 1.16 12.51 11.48
CA VAL A 145 0.88 11.28 10.73
C VAL A 145 1.96 10.23 10.97
N PHE A 146 3.24 10.61 10.96
CA PHE A 146 4.34 9.70 11.28
C PHE A 146 4.22 9.13 12.70
N ARG A 147 3.90 9.97 13.70
CA ARG A 147 3.66 9.49 15.06
C ARG A 147 2.50 8.50 15.14
N ALA A 148 1.39 8.78 14.46
CA ALA A 148 0.24 7.89 14.43
C ALA A 148 0.53 6.54 13.74
N GLN A 149 1.49 6.51 12.81
CA GLN A 149 1.84 5.31 12.03
C GLN A 149 2.93 4.43 12.66
N GLY A 150 3.72 4.92 13.62
CA GLY A 150 4.84 4.17 14.21
C GLY A 150 4.46 2.80 14.77
N GLY A 151 3.42 2.73 15.62
CA GLY A 151 2.95 1.45 16.19
C GLY A 151 2.38 0.48 15.14
N PRO A 152 1.47 0.91 14.25
CA PRO A 152 0.99 0.10 13.13
C PRO A 152 2.10 -0.42 12.20
N ALA A 153 3.15 0.38 11.97
CA ALA A 153 4.26 0.00 11.10
C ALA A 153 5.08 -1.17 11.66
N GLU A 154 5.44 -1.13 12.94
CA GLU A 154 6.19 -2.20 13.61
C GLU A 154 5.40 -3.51 13.57
N THR A 155 4.12 -3.47 13.92
CA THR A 155 3.22 -4.65 13.90
C THR A 155 3.11 -5.24 12.49
N THR A 156 2.97 -4.37 11.49
CA THR A 156 2.86 -4.78 10.08
C THR A 156 4.17 -5.40 9.58
N ARG A 157 5.32 -4.79 9.92
CA ARG A 157 6.65 -5.30 9.57
C ARG A 157 6.88 -6.68 10.16
N GLN A 158 6.61 -6.87 11.45
CA GLN A 158 6.76 -8.17 12.09
C GLN A 158 5.85 -9.22 11.45
N SER A 159 4.59 -8.86 11.17
CA SER A 159 3.63 -9.76 10.54
C SER A 159 4.07 -10.20 9.13
N LEU A 160 4.66 -9.29 8.35
CA LEU A 160 5.23 -9.59 7.03
C LEU A 160 6.44 -10.53 7.13
N LEU A 161 7.35 -10.30 8.08
CA LEU A 161 8.51 -11.14 8.30
C LEU A 161 8.11 -12.54 8.75
N ASP A 162 7.19 -12.65 9.72
CA ASP A 162 6.67 -13.93 10.19
C ASP A 162 5.97 -14.70 9.08
N TYR A 163 5.19 -14.00 8.25
CA TYR A 163 4.53 -14.59 7.10
C TYR A 163 5.52 -15.08 6.06
N ARG A 164 6.56 -14.30 5.73
CA ARG A 164 7.64 -14.72 4.82
C ARG A 164 8.30 -15.99 5.31
N ASP A 165 8.61 -16.09 6.59
CA ASP A 165 9.28 -17.26 7.13
C ASP A 165 8.37 -18.50 7.09
N ARG A 166 7.06 -18.34 7.36
CA ARG A 166 6.07 -19.41 7.15
C ARG A 166 5.97 -19.80 5.67
N ALA A 167 5.87 -18.85 4.76
CA ALA A 167 5.79 -19.07 3.32
C ALA A 167 7.02 -19.82 2.79
N ARG A 168 8.23 -19.49 3.25
CA ARG A 168 9.48 -20.22 2.92
C ARG A 168 9.43 -21.68 3.38
N ARG A 169 8.92 -21.95 4.58
CA ARG A 169 8.73 -23.33 5.07
C ARG A 169 7.74 -24.12 4.22
N SER A 170 6.67 -23.47 3.75
CA SER A 170 5.68 -24.09 2.87
C SER A 170 6.23 -24.36 1.47
N ALA A 171 6.94 -23.38 0.89
CA ALA A 171 7.63 -23.50 -0.39
C ALA A 171 8.65 -24.64 -0.43
N ALA A 172 9.36 -24.89 0.67
CA ALA A 172 10.32 -26.00 0.77
C ALA A 172 9.67 -27.39 0.57
N ARG A 173 8.36 -27.51 0.84
CA ARG A 173 7.57 -28.74 0.66
C ARG A 173 6.81 -28.77 -0.66
N ALA A 174 7.01 -27.79 -1.54
CA ALA A 174 6.22 -27.64 -2.74
C ALA A 174 6.49 -28.76 -3.77
N PRO A 175 5.44 -29.27 -4.42
CA PRO A 175 5.57 -30.27 -5.48
C PRO A 175 6.27 -29.68 -6.72
N ALA A 176 6.94 -30.54 -7.50
CA ALA A 176 7.41 -30.16 -8.82
C ALA A 176 6.23 -29.84 -9.76
N GLN A 177 6.43 -28.93 -10.71
CA GLN A 177 5.36 -28.50 -11.64
C GLN A 177 4.70 -29.67 -12.39
N ALA A 178 5.49 -30.69 -12.78
CA ALA A 178 4.98 -31.87 -13.45
C ALA A 178 3.99 -32.67 -12.59
N ALA A 179 4.24 -32.77 -11.28
CA ALA A 179 3.36 -33.46 -10.35
C ALA A 179 2.04 -32.71 -10.13
N VAL A 180 2.07 -31.37 -10.14
CA VAL A 180 0.85 -30.54 -10.07
C VAL A 180 0.00 -30.74 -11.33
N ARG A 181 0.62 -30.72 -12.52
CA ARG A 181 -0.10 -30.88 -13.80
C ARG A 181 -0.68 -32.28 -13.99
N ALA A 182 -0.06 -33.29 -13.41
CA ALA A 182 -0.52 -34.68 -13.48
C ALA A 182 -1.68 -35.00 -12.51
N SER A 183 -2.01 -34.09 -11.58
CA SER A 183 -3.09 -34.29 -10.62
C SER A 183 -4.46 -34.22 -11.29
N ALA A 184 -5.27 -35.28 -11.12
CA ALA A 184 -6.67 -35.30 -11.54
C ALA A 184 -7.60 -34.53 -10.58
N LEU A 185 -7.13 -34.17 -9.38
CA LEU A 185 -7.89 -33.37 -8.43
C LEU A 185 -7.81 -31.87 -8.81
N PRO A 186 -8.90 -31.10 -8.64
CA PRO A 186 -8.94 -29.67 -8.89
C PRO A 186 -8.11 -28.82 -7.90
N GLN A 187 -7.26 -29.45 -7.06
CA GLN A 187 -6.41 -28.77 -6.10
C GLN A 187 -5.35 -27.92 -6.81
N ARG A 188 -5.46 -26.59 -6.66
CA ARG A 188 -4.49 -25.62 -7.18
C ARG A 188 -3.31 -25.49 -6.22
N LYS A 189 -2.60 -26.59 -5.96
CA LYS A 189 -1.33 -26.56 -5.22
C LYS A 189 -0.32 -25.73 -6.00
N LEU A 190 0.33 -24.81 -5.29
CA LEU A 190 1.41 -24.02 -5.87
C LEU A 190 2.63 -24.91 -6.12
N SER A 191 3.16 -24.86 -7.35
CA SER A 191 4.41 -25.54 -7.70
C SER A 191 5.62 -24.83 -7.08
N ARG A 192 6.78 -25.47 -7.14
CA ARG A 192 8.06 -24.83 -6.77
C ARG A 192 8.31 -23.49 -7.49
N GLU A 193 7.95 -23.38 -8.76
CA GLU A 193 8.17 -22.15 -9.54
C GLU A 193 7.16 -21.06 -9.15
N ASP A 194 5.91 -21.44 -8.88
CA ASP A 194 4.91 -20.50 -8.35
C ASP A 194 5.36 -19.93 -7.00
N TRP A 195 5.85 -20.78 -6.10
CA TRP A 195 6.40 -20.38 -4.81
C TRP A 195 7.62 -19.49 -4.94
N LYS A 196 8.54 -19.80 -5.86
CA LYS A 196 9.72 -18.96 -6.13
C LYS A 196 9.29 -17.55 -6.54
N THR A 197 8.41 -17.45 -7.54
CA THR A 197 7.87 -16.16 -8.01
C THR A 197 7.16 -15.40 -6.89
N TYR A 198 6.38 -16.12 -6.08
CA TYR A 198 5.68 -15.53 -4.94
C TYR A 198 6.64 -14.98 -3.88
N LEU A 199 7.65 -15.76 -3.48
CA LEU A 199 8.63 -15.36 -2.48
C LEU A 199 9.49 -14.18 -2.95
N GLU A 200 9.90 -14.17 -4.21
CA GLU A 200 10.67 -13.04 -4.78
C GLU A 200 9.88 -11.73 -4.72
N ARG A 201 8.58 -11.79 -5.03
CA ARG A 201 7.69 -10.63 -4.93
C ARG A 201 7.45 -10.20 -3.48
N LEU A 202 7.27 -11.15 -2.57
CA LEU A 202 7.18 -10.86 -1.14
C LEU A 202 8.45 -10.18 -0.61
N ASP A 203 9.63 -10.66 -1.01
CA ASP A 203 10.91 -10.06 -0.63
C ASP A 203 11.04 -8.63 -1.20
N ARG A 204 10.60 -8.38 -2.44
CA ARG A 204 10.54 -7.02 -3.01
C ARG A 204 9.55 -6.11 -2.26
N ALA A 205 8.38 -6.63 -1.88
CA ALA A 205 7.38 -5.87 -1.13
C ALA A 205 7.91 -5.43 0.24
N ILE A 206 8.64 -6.31 0.92
CA ILE A 206 9.25 -6.06 2.24
C ILE A 206 10.41 -5.06 2.15
N ALA A 207 11.30 -5.19 1.16
CA ALA A 207 12.50 -4.37 1.04
C ALA A 207 12.24 -2.96 0.45
N GLY A 208 11.18 -2.81 -0.35
CA GLY A 208 10.88 -1.57 -1.08
C GLY A 208 10.78 -0.29 -0.23
N PRO A 209 10.08 -0.29 0.93
CA PRO A 209 9.86 0.92 1.72
C PRO A 209 11.14 1.68 2.10
N GLU A 210 12.19 0.97 2.54
CA GLU A 210 13.44 1.61 2.97
C GLU A 210 14.19 2.26 1.81
N GLY A 211 14.23 1.60 0.65
CA GLY A 211 14.86 2.14 -0.56
C GLY A 211 14.14 3.38 -1.08
N LEU A 212 12.80 3.34 -1.11
CA LEU A 212 11.95 4.46 -1.50
C LEU A 212 12.11 5.63 -0.52
N ALA A 213 12.08 5.35 0.78
CA ALA A 213 12.18 6.36 1.83
C ALA A 213 13.52 7.10 1.78
N ARG A 214 14.63 6.37 1.67
CA ARG A 214 15.98 6.94 1.57
C ARG A 214 16.10 7.92 0.41
N ARG A 215 15.61 7.52 -0.77
CA ARG A 215 15.61 8.36 -1.97
C ARG A 215 14.68 9.56 -1.84
N GLN A 216 13.52 9.40 -1.22
CA GLN A 216 12.60 10.51 -0.99
C GLN A 216 13.19 11.54 -0.01
N CYS A 217 13.85 11.10 1.05
CA CYS A 217 14.49 11.99 2.03
C CYS A 217 15.66 12.77 1.42
N ALA A 218 16.41 12.19 0.47
CA ALA A 218 17.46 12.90 -0.26
C ALA A 218 16.94 14.09 -1.13
N LEU A 219 15.65 14.07 -1.47
CA LEU A 219 15.01 15.17 -2.21
C LEU A 219 14.60 16.33 -1.30
N LEU A 220 14.58 16.13 0.02
CA LEU A 220 14.25 17.18 0.99
C LEU A 220 15.49 18.08 1.22
N PRO A 221 15.33 19.41 1.24
CA PRO A 221 16.44 20.32 1.54
C PRO A 221 17.02 20.14 2.96
N THR A 222 16.16 19.91 3.94
CA THR A 222 16.51 19.73 5.36
C THR A 222 15.73 18.54 5.92
N ALA A 223 16.11 17.33 5.50
CA ALA A 223 15.52 16.12 6.05
C ALA A 223 15.91 15.95 7.54
N PRO A 224 14.95 15.63 8.43
CA PRO A 224 15.27 15.14 9.76
C PRO A 224 16.16 13.89 9.70
N GLU A 225 16.98 13.66 10.74
CA GLU A 225 17.88 12.49 10.80
C GLU A 225 17.12 11.16 10.69
N ASP A 226 15.91 11.09 11.25
CA ASP A 226 15.04 9.92 11.24
C ASP A 226 14.05 9.88 10.05
N CYS A 227 14.21 10.78 9.06
CA CYS A 227 13.31 10.87 7.90
C CYS A 227 13.12 9.52 7.20
N THR A 228 14.21 8.79 6.96
CA THR A 228 14.17 7.51 6.25
C THR A 228 13.33 6.50 7.02
N GLN A 229 13.53 6.41 8.34
CA GLN A 229 12.79 5.47 9.19
C GLN A 229 11.29 5.84 9.22
N ARG A 230 10.97 7.11 9.54
CA ARG A 230 9.57 7.58 9.61
C ARG A 230 8.80 7.35 8.30
N LEU A 231 9.45 7.63 7.17
CA LEU A 231 8.83 7.46 5.88
C LEU A 231 8.72 5.98 5.47
N ALA A 232 9.73 5.14 5.77
CA ALA A 232 9.61 3.70 5.54
C ALA A 232 8.46 3.10 6.37
N ASP A 233 8.36 3.48 7.64
CA ASP A 233 7.30 3.02 8.54
C ASP A 233 5.92 3.48 8.07
N SER A 234 5.79 4.71 7.56
CA SER A 234 4.53 5.18 6.98
C SER A 234 4.06 4.32 5.81
N LEU A 235 4.98 3.92 4.91
CA LEU A 235 4.69 3.10 3.74
C LEU A 235 4.28 1.68 4.15
N VAL A 236 4.99 1.11 5.13
CA VAL A 236 4.68 -0.20 5.70
C VAL A 236 3.32 -0.17 6.38
N ALA A 237 3.02 0.85 7.19
CA ALA A 237 1.72 0.99 7.87
C ALA A 237 0.54 1.03 6.90
N GLN A 238 0.72 1.57 5.68
CA GLN A 238 -0.34 1.61 4.67
C GLN A 238 -0.65 0.25 4.03
N LEU A 239 0.21 -0.76 4.22
CA LEU A 239 -0.10 -2.12 3.76
C LEU A 239 -1.25 -2.71 4.59
N ASP A 240 -1.25 -2.52 5.91
CA ASP A 240 -2.24 -3.12 6.82
C ASP A 240 -2.30 -4.66 6.70
N PHE A 241 -1.11 -5.27 6.65
CA PHE A 241 -0.94 -6.71 6.48
C PHE A 241 -1.62 -7.58 7.57
N PRO A 242 -1.60 -7.18 8.87
CA PRO A 242 -2.26 -7.97 9.91
C PRO A 242 -3.77 -8.15 9.67
N GLU A 243 -4.46 -7.10 9.21
CA GLU A 243 -5.89 -7.19 8.91
C GLU A 243 -6.15 -8.05 7.67
N ALA A 244 -5.31 -7.94 6.64
CA ALA A 244 -5.37 -8.81 5.46
C ALA A 244 -5.25 -10.30 5.83
N LEU A 245 -4.37 -10.66 6.77
CA LEU A 245 -4.26 -12.03 7.28
C LEU A 245 -5.47 -12.47 8.11
N ARG A 246 -6.10 -11.56 8.86
CA ARG A 246 -7.30 -11.88 9.65
C ARG A 246 -8.53 -12.09 8.78
N ALA A 247 -8.66 -11.35 7.68
CA ALA A 247 -9.75 -11.53 6.73
C ALA A 247 -9.75 -12.96 6.13
N SER A 248 -8.55 -13.52 5.86
CA SER A 248 -8.41 -14.89 5.33
C SER A 248 -8.87 -15.96 6.32
N SER A 249 -8.60 -15.78 7.62
CA SER A 249 -9.03 -16.72 8.65
C SER A 249 -10.55 -16.79 8.86
N ARG A 250 -11.31 -15.77 8.43
CA ARG A 250 -12.78 -15.70 8.55
C ARG A 250 -13.51 -16.36 7.38
N HIS A 251 -12.83 -16.61 6.26
CA HIS A 251 -13.38 -17.28 5.08
C HIS A 251 -12.49 -18.48 4.72
N PRO A 252 -12.48 -19.55 5.54
CA PRO A 252 -11.74 -20.75 5.19
C PRO A 252 -12.18 -21.22 3.80
N PRO A 253 -11.27 -21.73 2.95
CA PRO A 253 -11.65 -22.29 1.66
C PRO A 253 -12.78 -23.29 1.90
N ALA A 254 -13.85 -23.18 1.11
CA ALA A 254 -14.97 -24.10 1.20
C ALA A 254 -14.40 -25.51 1.18
N ARG A 255 -14.51 -26.22 2.31
CA ARG A 255 -14.15 -27.63 2.35
C ARG A 255 -15.11 -28.30 1.39
N SER A 256 -14.60 -28.78 0.26
CA SER A 256 -15.29 -29.81 -0.50
C SER A 256 -15.36 -31.01 0.44
N GLU A 257 -16.53 -31.20 1.05
CA GLU A 257 -16.85 -32.40 1.81
C GLU A 257 -16.70 -33.63 0.88
N PRO A 258 -16.25 -34.78 1.44
CA PRO A 258 -15.94 -35.99 0.67
C PRO A 258 -17.14 -36.60 -0.04
#